data_AF-A0AA97MW78-F1
#
_entry.id   AF-A0AA97MW78-F1
#
_cell.length_a   1.000
_cell.length_b   1.000
_cell.length_c   1.000
_cell.angle_alpha   90.00
_cell.angle_beta   90.00
_cell.angle_gamma   90.00
#
_symmetry.space_group_name_H-M   'P 1'
#
loop_
_entity.id
_entity.type
_entity.pdbx_description
1 polymer ?
#
loop_
_entity_poly.entity_id
_entity_poly.type
_entity_poly.pdbx_seq_one_letter_code
_entity_poly.pdbx_strand_id
1 'polypeptide(L)'
;MAQQRRVQLSTQRPTSTVCVLGTELSLDVCGSAPAGAVSFHVQGTPGAKLHVVHEAQSVKLPSSVCRWPLGTRPEVLLAMDAPSQDVGDEKVRVSYFREGGGVPVGRAMLYLTCVEVSLDADVNRSGAVSRTLLDKATWTWGPEGHGAVLLVNCDRDDPGAAGPDNRDSAIRSYNGPAPAQSPLFPISPHPSFPLLTPFSPPDLKDMSQMVLRTRGPRTIFAGHRLLLHVDFSDADKVGVFYGGNSVALEEYKHVLGGSKLSYTVKPGRHHEESVFYVEGLAFPDVGFSGLVALHVTLLESPEKGLLETPIFTDTVVFRVAPWIMTPNTAAPLEVFVCSVDGNQEFVAAVGALAERAKCPLTVCPVPENRQDRWIQDEVEFGYVQAPHKTFPVVFDSPRDRGLKDFPVRSILGPDFGYVARQAPEGASSLDSFGNLEVSPPVTVRGKEYPLGRILVGSSFPRLGGRRMAKAVKDFLLAQRVQAPVELFSDWLRVGHVDEFLSFVPAPDRKGFRLLLASPSACYQLLKEKQEEGFGEAAMFQGLEKVPKPTINEILANEGLRKFNNYVQ
;
A
#
# COMPACT_ATOMS: atom_id res chain seq x y z
N MET A 1 -26.55 -1.90 -5.33
CA MET A 1 -27.82 -1.14 -5.28
C MET A 1 -27.45 0.33 -5.22
N ALA A 2 -28.11 1.20 -5.97
CA ALA A 2 -27.86 2.64 -5.89
C ALA A 2 -28.19 3.14 -4.47
N GLN A 3 -27.42 4.10 -3.96
CA GLN A 3 -27.74 4.73 -2.68
C GLN A 3 -29.10 5.44 -2.81
N GLN A 4 -30.05 5.06 -1.95
CA GLN A 4 -31.40 5.60 -1.97
C GLN A 4 -31.60 6.54 -0.77
N ARG A 5 -32.07 7.77 -1.00
CA ARG A 5 -32.36 8.73 0.09
C ARG A 5 -33.82 9.16 0.06
N ARG A 6 -34.51 9.05 1.19
CA ARG A 6 -35.92 9.47 1.30
C ARG A 6 -36.04 10.98 1.46
N VAL A 7 -36.97 11.60 0.74
CA VAL A 7 -37.28 13.03 0.76
C VAL A 7 -38.73 13.22 1.18
N GLN A 8 -38.93 13.97 2.27
CA GLN A 8 -40.26 14.34 2.73
C GLN A 8 -40.74 15.59 1.99
N LEU A 9 -41.93 15.51 1.40
CA LEU A 9 -42.54 16.63 0.69
C LEU A 9 -43.43 17.44 1.63
N SER A 10 -43.78 18.66 1.22
CA SER A 10 -44.77 19.48 1.93
C SER A 10 -45.76 20.09 0.94
N THR A 11 -47.05 20.08 1.31
CA THR A 11 -48.11 20.79 0.60
C THR A 11 -48.29 22.23 1.08
N GLN A 12 -47.58 22.62 2.14
CA GLN A 12 -47.66 23.97 2.73
C GLN A 12 -46.57 24.89 2.18
N ARG A 13 -45.37 24.34 1.99
CA ARG A 13 -44.21 25.06 1.46
C ARG A 13 -43.49 24.19 0.42
N PRO A 14 -42.83 24.79 -0.58
CA PRO A 14 -41.97 24.02 -1.46
C PRO A 14 -40.82 23.35 -0.70
N THR A 15 -40.45 22.15 -1.14
CA THR A 15 -39.25 21.44 -0.70
C THR A 15 -38.14 21.68 -1.72
N SER A 16 -36.92 21.92 -1.28
CA SER A 16 -35.73 21.94 -2.12
C SER A 16 -34.76 20.87 -1.65
N THR A 17 -34.09 20.17 -2.56
CA THR A 17 -33.07 19.19 -2.18
C THR A 17 -32.02 18.99 -3.26
N VAL A 18 -30.85 18.48 -2.86
CA VAL A 18 -29.76 18.09 -3.77
C VAL A 18 -29.85 16.61 -4.07
N CYS A 19 -29.71 16.23 -5.34
CA CYS A 19 -29.54 14.85 -5.79
C CYS A 19 -28.09 14.66 -6.26
N VAL A 20 -27.46 13.52 -5.92
CA VAL A 20 -26.14 13.18 -6.47
C VAL A 20 -26.32 12.26 -7.67
N LEU A 21 -25.61 12.52 -8.76
CA LEU A 21 -25.66 11.72 -9.97
C LEU A 21 -25.33 10.25 -9.67
N GLY A 22 -26.13 9.31 -10.18
CA GLY A 22 -26.00 7.88 -9.89
C GLY A 22 -26.69 7.40 -8.59
N THR A 23 -27.36 8.30 -7.85
CA THR A 23 -28.19 7.98 -6.69
C THR A 23 -29.68 8.09 -7.02
N GLU A 24 -30.53 7.53 -6.15
CA GLU A 24 -31.99 7.61 -6.28
C GLU A 24 -32.60 8.32 -5.06
N LEU A 25 -33.62 9.15 -5.31
CA LEU A 25 -34.44 9.75 -4.26
C LEU A 25 -35.78 9.01 -4.18
N SER A 26 -36.20 8.70 -2.95
CA SER A 26 -37.53 8.17 -2.65
C SER A 26 -38.42 9.30 -2.13
N LEU A 27 -39.47 9.66 -2.85
CA LEU A 27 -40.37 10.74 -2.46
C LEU A 27 -41.51 10.20 -1.58
N ASP A 28 -41.66 10.76 -0.38
CA ASP A 28 -42.73 10.39 0.54
C ASP A 28 -44.08 11.01 0.14
N VAL A 29 -44.71 10.44 -0.89
CA VAL A 29 -46.01 10.90 -1.39
C VAL A 29 -47.15 10.61 -0.42
N CYS A 30 -47.05 9.54 0.37
CA CYS A 30 -48.10 9.17 1.32
C CYS A 30 -48.08 10.05 2.57
N GLY A 31 -46.90 10.25 3.17
CA GLY A 31 -46.76 11.09 4.37
C GLY A 31 -47.05 12.57 4.11
N SER A 32 -47.01 13.00 2.85
CA SER A 32 -47.24 14.38 2.43
C SER A 32 -48.65 14.64 1.92
N ALA A 33 -49.54 13.63 1.92
CA ALA A 33 -50.88 13.74 1.37
C ALA A 33 -51.82 14.53 2.32
N PRO A 34 -52.59 15.52 1.83
CA PRO A 34 -53.60 16.20 2.63
C PRO A 34 -54.71 15.26 3.10
N ALA A 35 -55.36 15.60 4.22
CA ALA A 35 -56.49 14.84 4.75
C ALA A 35 -57.61 14.67 3.69
N GLY A 36 -58.01 13.40 3.50
CA GLY A 36 -59.04 13.01 2.54
C GLY A 36 -58.56 12.80 1.10
N ALA A 37 -57.26 12.96 0.79
CA ALA A 37 -56.73 12.56 -0.50
C ALA A 37 -56.72 11.02 -0.66
N VAL A 38 -57.18 10.51 -1.80
CA VAL A 38 -57.24 9.07 -2.12
C VAL A 38 -56.32 8.67 -3.27
N SER A 39 -55.93 9.63 -4.12
CA SER A 39 -55.02 9.40 -5.24
C SER A 39 -54.10 10.61 -5.47
N PHE A 40 -53.01 10.41 -6.20
CA PHE A 40 -52.10 11.48 -6.62
C PHE A 40 -51.69 11.36 -8.08
N HIS A 41 -51.24 12.48 -8.64
CA HIS A 41 -50.56 12.57 -9.92
C HIS A 41 -49.19 13.19 -9.70
N VAL A 42 -48.15 12.62 -10.29
CA VAL A 42 -46.79 13.15 -10.22
C VAL A 42 -46.27 13.44 -11.62
N GLN A 43 -45.61 14.58 -11.76
CA GLN A 43 -45.00 15.02 -13.01
C GLN A 43 -43.68 15.74 -12.70
N GLY A 44 -42.68 15.52 -13.55
CA GLY A 44 -41.37 16.14 -13.46
C GLY A 44 -41.05 16.96 -14.70
N THR A 45 -40.07 17.84 -14.59
CA THR A 45 -39.34 18.41 -15.72
C THR A 45 -38.55 17.31 -16.46
N PRO A 46 -38.12 17.53 -17.72
CA PRO A 46 -37.50 16.49 -18.55
C PRO A 46 -36.24 15.83 -17.97
N GLY A 47 -35.49 16.54 -17.13
CA GLY A 47 -34.28 16.04 -16.48
C GLY A 47 -34.57 15.07 -15.33
N ALA A 48 -35.74 15.16 -14.68
CA ALA A 48 -36.16 14.27 -13.60
C ALA A 48 -36.77 12.97 -14.15
N LYS A 49 -36.05 11.85 -13.99
CA LYS A 49 -36.56 10.51 -14.33
C LYS A 49 -37.37 9.96 -13.17
N LEU A 50 -38.67 9.80 -13.39
CA LEU A 50 -39.61 9.38 -12.36
C LEU A 50 -40.12 7.97 -12.61
N HIS A 51 -40.17 7.18 -11.54
CA HIS A 51 -40.77 5.85 -11.52
C HIS A 51 -41.75 5.77 -10.35
N VAL A 52 -42.91 5.16 -10.57
CA VAL A 52 -43.86 4.83 -9.50
C VAL A 52 -43.78 3.34 -9.24
N VAL A 53 -43.43 2.97 -8.02
CA VAL A 53 -43.45 1.59 -7.54
C VAL A 53 -44.78 1.36 -6.84
N HIS A 54 -45.60 0.49 -7.42
CA HIS A 54 -46.95 0.18 -6.97
C HIS A 54 -47.18 -1.33 -7.13
N GLU A 55 -47.63 -2.01 -6.05
CA GLU A 55 -47.95 -3.46 -6.09
C GLU A 55 -46.83 -4.32 -6.70
N ALA A 56 -45.58 -4.07 -6.28
CA ALA A 56 -44.36 -4.72 -6.78
C ALA A 56 -44.02 -4.50 -8.27
N GLN A 57 -44.72 -3.59 -8.95
CA GLN A 57 -44.40 -3.15 -10.31
C GLN A 57 -43.77 -1.76 -10.29
N SER A 58 -42.74 -1.54 -11.11
CA SER A 58 -42.13 -0.22 -11.33
C SER A 58 -42.55 0.34 -12.67
N VAL A 59 -43.24 1.48 -12.67
CA VAL A 59 -43.76 2.12 -13.89
C VAL A 59 -43.05 3.45 -14.12
N LYS A 60 -42.35 3.54 -15.25
CA LYS A 60 -41.66 4.76 -15.69
C LYS A 60 -42.66 5.82 -16.16
N LEU A 61 -42.41 7.08 -15.83
CA LEU A 61 -43.23 8.22 -16.24
C LEU A 61 -42.60 9.00 -17.41
N PRO A 62 -43.42 9.62 -18.30
CA PRO A 62 -44.89 9.61 -18.30
C PRO A 62 -45.47 8.23 -18.67
N SER A 63 -46.64 7.89 -18.10
CA SER A 63 -47.35 6.63 -18.37
C SER A 63 -48.82 6.89 -18.72
N SER A 64 -49.52 5.86 -19.22
CA SER A 64 -50.98 5.91 -19.44
C SER A 64 -51.77 6.03 -18.13
N VAL A 65 -51.16 5.69 -16.99
CA VAL A 65 -51.77 5.85 -15.67
C VAL A 65 -51.66 7.32 -15.26
N CYS A 66 -52.80 8.02 -15.32
CA CYS A 66 -52.86 9.44 -14.95
C CYS A 66 -52.89 9.67 -13.43
N ARG A 67 -53.39 8.72 -12.62
CA ARG A 67 -53.49 8.87 -11.16
C ARG A 67 -53.20 7.55 -10.47
N TRP A 68 -52.46 7.62 -9.38
CA TRP A 68 -52.02 6.48 -8.59
C TRP A 68 -52.75 6.48 -7.24
N PRO A 69 -53.32 5.34 -6.79
CA PRO A 69 -54.02 5.27 -5.51
C PRO A 69 -53.03 5.40 -4.33
N LEU A 70 -53.40 6.14 -3.29
CA LEU A 70 -52.58 6.30 -2.08
C LEU A 70 -52.70 5.11 -1.12
N GLY A 71 -53.80 4.37 -1.16
CA GLY A 71 -54.10 3.28 -0.22
C GLY A 71 -53.13 2.10 -0.27
N THR A 72 -52.50 1.87 -1.43
CA THR A 72 -51.49 0.83 -1.65
C THR A 72 -50.08 1.26 -1.25
N ARG A 73 -49.94 2.47 -0.69
CA ARG A 73 -48.68 3.09 -0.25
C ARG A 73 -47.58 3.06 -1.31
N PRO A 74 -47.83 3.57 -2.52
CA PRO A 74 -46.83 3.58 -3.57
C PRO A 74 -45.63 4.45 -3.21
N GLU A 75 -44.49 4.10 -3.78
CA GLU A 75 -43.24 4.84 -3.67
C GLU A 75 -42.96 5.53 -5.00
N VAL A 76 -42.50 6.78 -4.96
CA VAL A 76 -42.05 7.49 -6.16
C VAL A 76 -40.54 7.60 -6.11
N LEU A 77 -39.87 6.93 -7.05
CA LEU A 77 -38.43 7.00 -7.23
C LEU A 77 -38.08 8.09 -8.24
N LEU A 78 -37.00 8.80 -7.96
CA LEU A 78 -36.48 9.87 -8.77
C LEU A 78 -34.98 9.69 -8.98
N ALA A 79 -34.56 9.72 -10.24
CA ALA A 79 -33.17 9.78 -10.64
C ALA A 79 -32.94 10.94 -11.63
N MET A 80 -31.67 11.31 -11.77
CA MET A 80 -31.21 12.38 -12.67
C MET A 80 -30.11 11.81 -13.57
N ASP A 81 -30.11 12.19 -14.86
CA ASP A 81 -29.11 11.69 -15.83
C ASP A 81 -27.96 12.69 -16.08
N ALA A 82 -28.09 13.93 -15.60
CA ALA A 82 -27.08 14.97 -15.77
C ALA A 82 -27.09 15.97 -14.60
N PRO A 83 -25.94 16.60 -14.28
CA PRO A 83 -25.88 17.69 -13.32
C PRO A 83 -26.72 18.90 -13.77
N SER A 84 -27.32 19.59 -12.81
CA SER A 84 -28.06 20.83 -13.02
C SER A 84 -27.17 21.97 -13.52
N GLN A 85 -27.75 22.88 -14.30
CA GLN A 85 -27.09 24.13 -14.72
C GLN A 85 -27.29 25.23 -13.68
N ASP A 86 -28.49 25.31 -13.11
CA ASP A 86 -28.87 26.28 -12.09
C ASP A 86 -29.44 25.60 -10.84
N VAL A 87 -29.39 26.29 -9.70
CA VAL A 87 -29.97 25.79 -8.46
C VAL A 87 -31.50 25.68 -8.62
N GLY A 88 -32.04 24.47 -8.44
CA GLY A 88 -33.48 24.22 -8.51
C GLY A 88 -34.09 24.32 -9.91
N ASP A 89 -33.29 24.11 -10.96
CA ASP A 89 -33.75 24.13 -12.35
C ASP A 89 -34.78 23.03 -12.65
N GLU A 90 -34.59 21.86 -12.05
CA GLU A 90 -35.46 20.69 -12.19
C GLU A 90 -36.51 20.65 -11.09
N LYS A 91 -37.75 20.28 -11.45
CA LYS A 91 -38.92 20.40 -10.58
C LYS A 91 -39.80 19.18 -10.69
N VAL A 92 -40.28 18.71 -9.54
CA VAL A 92 -41.31 17.67 -9.47
C VAL A 92 -42.53 18.21 -8.74
N ARG A 93 -43.69 17.98 -9.32
CA ARG A 93 -44.98 18.37 -8.76
C ARG A 93 -45.81 17.13 -8.48
N VAL A 94 -46.20 16.97 -7.22
CA VAL A 94 -47.16 15.96 -6.78
C VAL A 94 -48.49 16.66 -6.49
N SER A 95 -49.55 16.25 -7.17
CA SER A 95 -50.92 16.78 -7.01
C SER A 95 -51.82 15.72 -6.41
N TYR A 96 -52.52 16.05 -5.32
CA TYR A 96 -53.36 15.11 -4.57
C TYR A 96 -54.85 15.33 -4.87
N PHE A 97 -55.64 14.27 -4.92
CA PHE A 97 -57.07 14.32 -5.30
C PHE A 97 -57.95 13.54 -4.33
N ARG A 98 -59.17 14.04 -4.12
CA ARG A 98 -60.27 13.32 -3.47
C ARG A 98 -60.96 12.38 -4.46
N GLU A 99 -61.75 11.46 -3.93
CA GLU A 99 -62.58 10.56 -4.73
C GLU A 99 -63.55 11.34 -5.63
N GLY A 100 -63.64 10.95 -6.91
CA GLY A 100 -64.48 11.64 -7.91
C GLY A 100 -64.07 13.08 -8.27
N GLY A 101 -63.02 13.64 -7.65
CA GLY A 101 -62.64 15.04 -7.82
C GLY A 101 -61.77 15.32 -9.06
N GLY A 102 -62.14 16.31 -9.87
CA GLY A 102 -61.35 16.78 -11.01
C GLY A 102 -60.18 17.72 -10.62
N VAL A 103 -60.29 18.41 -9.49
CA VAL A 103 -59.34 19.45 -9.03
C VAL A 103 -58.46 18.93 -7.89
N PRO A 104 -57.14 19.20 -7.89
CA PRO A 104 -56.27 18.81 -6.79
C PRO A 104 -56.64 19.51 -5.48
N VAL A 105 -56.70 18.75 -4.38
CA VAL A 105 -56.92 19.25 -3.01
C VAL A 105 -55.64 19.74 -2.32
N GLY A 106 -54.48 19.42 -2.89
CA GLY A 106 -53.19 19.94 -2.46
C GLY A 106 -52.12 19.67 -3.50
N ARG A 107 -51.05 20.46 -3.47
CA ARG A 107 -49.89 20.30 -4.35
C ARG A 107 -48.62 20.39 -3.52
N ALA A 108 -47.74 19.41 -3.67
CA ALA A 108 -46.39 19.48 -3.16
C ALA A 108 -45.43 19.76 -4.32
N MET A 109 -44.53 20.72 -4.12
CA MET A 109 -43.51 21.13 -5.08
C MET A 109 -42.14 20.75 -4.56
N LEU A 110 -41.36 20.06 -5.37
CA LEU A 110 -39.96 19.71 -5.12
C LEU A 110 -39.08 20.41 -6.15
N TYR A 111 -38.11 21.19 -5.69
CA TYR A 111 -37.04 21.77 -6.50
C TYR A 111 -35.77 20.96 -6.31
N LEU A 112 -35.11 20.61 -7.41
CA LEU A 112 -33.98 19.70 -7.43
C LEU A 112 -32.76 20.39 -7.99
N THR A 113 -31.63 20.18 -7.33
CA THR A 113 -30.32 20.50 -7.88
C THR A 113 -29.53 19.21 -7.98
N CYS A 114 -29.21 18.76 -9.19
CA CYS A 114 -28.37 17.58 -9.39
C CYS A 114 -26.89 17.99 -9.41
N VAL A 115 -26.06 17.31 -8.63
CA VAL A 115 -24.60 17.48 -8.63
C VAL A 115 -23.90 16.16 -8.90
N GLU A 116 -22.71 16.23 -9.46
CA GLU A 116 -21.79 15.10 -9.54
C GLU A 116 -20.75 15.26 -8.43
N VAL A 117 -20.54 14.20 -7.64
CA VAL A 117 -19.48 14.13 -6.62
C VAL A 117 -18.88 12.74 -6.74
N SER A 118 -17.60 12.64 -7.10
CA SER A 118 -16.89 11.36 -7.23
C SER A 118 -15.48 11.49 -6.67
N LEU A 119 -15.10 10.64 -5.72
CA LEU A 119 -13.72 10.52 -5.23
C LEU A 119 -13.05 9.34 -5.95
N ASP A 120 -12.04 9.59 -6.76
CA ASP A 120 -11.47 8.58 -7.64
C ASP A 120 -9.98 8.35 -7.35
N ALA A 121 -9.51 7.13 -7.57
CA ALA A 121 -8.11 6.71 -7.45
C ALA A 121 -7.75 5.74 -8.60
N ASP A 122 -6.48 5.38 -8.74
CA ASP A 122 -6.00 4.42 -9.75
C ASP A 122 -6.36 2.96 -9.38
N VAL A 123 -7.65 2.63 -9.45
CA VAL A 123 -8.18 1.32 -9.03
C VAL A 123 -7.96 0.21 -10.05
N ASN A 124 -7.69 0.57 -11.32
CA ASN A 124 -7.32 -0.39 -12.37
C ASN A 124 -5.80 -0.58 -12.47
N ARG A 125 -5.01 0.12 -11.63
CA ARG A 125 -3.56 -0.03 -11.51
C ARG A 125 -2.81 0.27 -12.81
N SER A 126 -3.29 1.29 -13.52
CA SER A 126 -2.75 1.76 -14.81
C SER A 126 -1.62 2.79 -14.68
N GLY A 127 -1.40 3.29 -13.47
CA GLY A 127 -0.46 4.38 -13.19
C GLY A 127 -1.10 5.78 -13.25
N ALA A 128 -2.40 5.89 -13.55
CA ALA A 128 -3.10 7.17 -13.62
C ALA A 128 -4.55 7.08 -13.13
N VAL A 129 -5.03 8.12 -12.45
CA VAL A 129 -6.42 8.16 -11.96
C VAL A 129 -7.38 8.40 -13.12
N SER A 130 -8.31 7.46 -13.32
CA SER A 130 -9.34 7.53 -14.35
C SER A 130 -10.73 7.25 -13.75
N ARG A 131 -11.78 7.69 -14.47
CA ARG A 131 -13.14 7.29 -14.13
C ARG A 131 -13.30 5.80 -14.41
N THR A 132 -14.02 5.11 -13.54
CA THR A 132 -14.16 3.66 -13.59
C THR A 132 -15.55 3.21 -13.18
N LEU A 133 -15.95 2.04 -13.67
CA LEU A 133 -17.15 1.32 -13.22
C LEU A 133 -16.82 0.29 -12.13
N LEU A 134 -15.54 0.09 -11.82
CA LEU A 134 -15.10 -0.80 -10.76
C LEU A 134 -15.50 -0.23 -9.40
N ASP A 135 -15.79 -1.12 -8.46
CA ASP A 135 -16.09 -0.73 -7.08
C ASP A 135 -14.82 -0.28 -6.36
N LYS A 136 -14.62 1.03 -6.32
CA LYS A 136 -13.47 1.69 -5.67
C LYS A 136 -13.47 1.60 -4.14
N ALA A 137 -14.58 1.17 -3.52
CA ALA A 137 -14.66 0.94 -2.08
C ALA A 137 -14.16 -0.46 -1.66
N THR A 138 -13.69 -1.28 -2.60
CA THR A 138 -13.16 -2.62 -2.34
C THR A 138 -11.77 -2.81 -2.95
N TRP A 139 -11.03 -3.78 -2.41
CA TRP A 139 -9.70 -4.15 -2.90
C TRP A 139 -9.59 -5.67 -3.03
N THR A 140 -9.17 -6.16 -4.20
CA THR A 140 -9.09 -7.60 -4.51
C THR A 140 -7.73 -8.00 -5.08
N TRP A 141 -7.25 -9.19 -4.69
CA TRP A 141 -6.00 -9.77 -5.19
C TRP A 141 -6.19 -10.41 -6.58
N GLY A 142 -5.09 -10.54 -7.32
CA GLY A 142 -5.05 -11.28 -8.59
C GLY A 142 -5.00 -10.38 -9.82
N PRO A 143 -4.84 -10.98 -11.01
CA PRO A 143 -4.71 -10.25 -12.28
C PRO A 143 -5.98 -9.48 -12.66
N GLU A 144 -7.15 -10.05 -12.37
CA GLU A 144 -8.46 -9.39 -12.53
C GLU A 144 -8.88 -8.57 -11.30
N GLY A 145 -7.98 -8.46 -10.32
CA GLY A 145 -8.24 -7.74 -9.07
C GLY A 145 -8.12 -6.24 -9.27
N HIS A 146 -8.83 -5.48 -8.44
CA HIS A 146 -8.90 -4.02 -8.49
C HIS A 146 -8.65 -3.38 -7.13
N GLY A 147 -8.56 -2.06 -7.12
CA GLY A 147 -8.31 -1.23 -5.94
C GLY A 147 -6.92 -0.59 -5.99
N ALA A 148 -6.84 0.63 -5.46
CA ALA A 148 -5.65 1.46 -5.55
C ALA A 148 -4.51 0.92 -4.65
N VAL A 149 -3.28 1.25 -5.01
CA VAL A 149 -2.06 0.86 -4.28
C VAL A 149 -1.38 2.12 -3.76
N LEU A 150 -0.89 2.06 -2.53
CA LEU A 150 -0.24 3.16 -1.83
C LEU A 150 1.17 2.75 -1.40
N LEU A 151 2.19 3.58 -1.63
CA LEU A 151 3.53 3.33 -1.10
C LEU A 151 3.67 3.89 0.31
N VAL A 152 4.50 3.24 1.14
CA VAL A 152 4.98 3.87 2.37
C VAL A 152 6.09 4.83 1.97
N ASN A 153 5.93 6.12 2.27
CA ASN A 153 6.85 7.19 1.88
C ASN A 153 8.09 7.22 2.81
N CYS A 154 8.87 6.15 2.76
CA CYS A 154 9.89 5.82 3.75
C CYS A 154 11.31 6.12 3.31
N ASP A 155 11.50 6.77 2.17
CA ASP A 155 12.76 7.30 1.69
C ASP A 155 12.94 8.76 2.17
N ARG A 156 13.99 9.42 1.66
CA ARG A 156 14.34 10.78 2.10
C ARG A 156 14.79 11.62 0.91
N ASP A 157 13.85 12.33 0.32
CA ASP A 157 14.08 13.18 -0.85
C ASP A 157 14.84 14.46 -0.55
N ASP A 158 14.73 14.99 0.67
CA ASP A 158 15.56 16.10 1.15
C ASP A 158 16.73 15.58 1.99
N PRO A 159 17.98 15.65 1.48
CA PRO A 159 19.16 15.25 2.23
C PRO A 159 19.36 16.04 3.54
N GLY A 160 18.79 17.24 3.64
CA GLY A 160 18.83 18.07 4.85
C GLY A 160 17.90 17.59 5.96
N ALA A 161 17.01 16.64 5.69
CA ALA A 161 16.05 16.16 6.65
C ALA A 161 16.62 15.15 7.66
N ALA A 162 16.03 15.16 8.86
CA ALA A 162 16.45 14.31 9.98
C ALA A 162 16.07 12.82 9.82
N GLY A 163 15.14 12.49 8.94
CA GLY A 163 14.65 11.13 8.72
C GLY A 163 13.71 11.04 7.53
N PRO A 164 13.04 9.89 7.35
CA PRO A 164 12.16 9.64 6.22
C PRO A 164 11.02 10.65 6.08
N ASP A 165 10.49 10.81 4.88
CA ASP A 165 9.49 11.83 4.55
C ASP A 165 8.15 11.58 5.26
N ASN A 166 7.73 10.32 5.44
CA ASN A 166 6.54 9.96 6.21
C ASN A 166 6.60 10.25 7.73
N ARG A 167 7.66 10.87 8.25
CA ARG A 167 7.78 11.20 9.68
C ARG A 167 7.26 12.58 10.06
N ASP A 168 6.88 13.42 9.10
CA ASP A 168 6.26 14.70 9.40
C ASP A 168 5.02 14.99 8.54
N SER A 169 4.76 16.26 8.24
CA SER A 169 3.57 16.71 7.50
C SER A 169 3.95 17.78 6.48
N ALA A 170 5.21 17.79 6.05
CA ALA A 170 5.76 18.70 5.07
C ALA A 170 6.08 17.92 3.79
N ILE A 171 5.75 18.54 2.65
CA ILE A 171 6.22 18.02 1.35
C ILE A 171 7.62 18.52 1.13
N ARG A 172 8.52 17.62 0.73
CA ARG A 172 9.93 17.94 0.55
C ARG A 172 10.33 17.90 -0.92
N SER A 173 11.32 18.73 -1.25
CA SER A 173 11.94 18.75 -2.57
C SER A 173 13.29 19.40 -2.45
N TYR A 174 14.33 18.73 -2.91
CA TYR A 174 15.66 19.30 -2.98
C TYR A 174 16.01 19.70 -4.42
N ASN A 175 16.23 21.00 -4.66
CA ASN A 175 16.62 21.56 -5.96
C ASN A 175 18.14 21.87 -6.07
N GLY A 176 18.95 21.39 -5.12
CA GLY A 176 20.40 21.55 -5.20
C GLY A 176 21.06 20.49 -6.11
N PRO A 177 22.36 20.63 -6.43
CA PRO A 177 23.09 19.54 -7.08
C PRO A 177 22.95 18.31 -6.20
N ALA A 178 22.56 17.17 -6.79
CA ALA A 178 22.49 15.91 -6.07
C ALA A 178 23.79 15.77 -5.25
N PRO A 179 23.73 15.48 -3.94
CA PRO A 179 24.94 15.15 -3.20
C PRO A 179 25.67 14.05 -3.98
N ALA A 180 27.00 13.99 -3.87
CA ALA A 180 27.79 12.92 -4.47
C ALA A 180 27.36 11.58 -3.86
N GLN A 181 26.26 11.03 -4.33
CA GLN A 181 25.79 9.71 -4.02
C GLN A 181 26.71 8.77 -4.81
N SER A 182 27.13 7.69 -4.15
CA SER A 182 27.57 6.47 -4.83
C SER A 182 26.58 6.17 -5.97
N PRO A 183 26.98 5.52 -7.07
CA PRO A 183 26.10 5.27 -8.21
C PRO A 183 25.02 4.23 -7.83
N LEU A 184 24.07 4.63 -7.00
CA LEU A 184 22.92 3.86 -6.54
C LEU A 184 21.86 4.00 -7.64
N PHE A 185 21.84 2.99 -8.51
CA PHE A 185 20.82 2.71 -9.53
C PHE A 185 20.74 3.63 -10.77
N PRO A 186 21.29 3.21 -11.93
CA PRO A 186 20.73 3.59 -13.20
C PRO A 186 19.44 2.77 -13.43
N ILE A 187 18.28 3.37 -13.17
CA ILE A 187 16.99 2.80 -13.60
C ILE A 187 17.03 2.72 -15.14
N SER A 188 16.97 1.51 -15.68
CA SER A 188 16.77 1.31 -17.12
C SER A 188 15.37 1.83 -17.50
N PRO A 189 15.22 2.65 -18.56
CA PRO A 189 13.92 3.15 -18.96
C PRO A 189 13.12 2.02 -19.61
N HIS A 190 12.17 1.43 -18.89
CA HIS A 190 11.08 0.68 -19.51
C HIS A 190 9.96 1.62 -19.97
N PRO A 191 9.23 1.28 -21.05
CA PRO A 191 8.64 2.27 -21.93
C PRO A 191 7.36 2.88 -21.35
N SER A 192 7.34 4.22 -21.37
CA SER A 192 6.16 5.09 -21.44
C SER A 192 5.04 4.84 -20.42
N PHE A 193 5.20 5.41 -19.23
CA PHE A 193 4.07 5.79 -18.37
C PHE A 193 3.60 7.22 -18.71
N PRO A 194 2.30 7.55 -18.54
CA PRO A 194 1.80 8.88 -18.81
C PRO A 194 2.48 9.90 -17.87
N LEU A 195 2.94 10.99 -18.47
CA LEU A 195 3.76 12.03 -17.85
C LEU A 195 3.06 12.68 -16.64
N LEU A 196 3.56 12.40 -15.43
CA LEU A 196 3.68 13.48 -14.45
C LEU A 196 4.55 14.57 -15.09
N THR A 197 4.15 15.83 -14.95
CA THR A 197 4.86 16.95 -15.58
C THR A 197 6.32 16.97 -15.11
N PRO A 198 7.30 17.33 -15.97
CA PRO A 198 8.73 17.29 -15.66
C PRO A 198 9.20 18.23 -14.53
N PHE A 199 8.26 18.85 -13.80
CA PHE A 199 8.47 19.80 -12.71
C PHE A 199 7.79 19.36 -11.38
N SER A 200 7.29 18.12 -11.29
CA SER A 200 6.71 17.64 -10.02
C SER A 200 7.82 17.39 -8.99
N PRO A 201 7.68 17.88 -7.75
CA PRO A 201 8.57 17.56 -6.63
C PRO A 201 8.84 16.06 -6.51
N PRO A 202 10.07 15.62 -6.15
CA PRO A 202 10.41 14.22 -5.94
C PRO A 202 9.39 13.48 -5.05
N ASP A 203 9.08 14.03 -3.87
CA ASP A 203 8.20 13.44 -2.86
C ASP A 203 6.77 13.17 -3.36
N LEU A 204 6.26 14.04 -4.23
CA LEU A 204 4.93 13.82 -4.84
C LEU A 204 4.90 12.62 -5.81
N LYS A 205 6.04 12.13 -6.28
CA LYS A 205 6.13 10.98 -7.20
C LYS A 205 6.00 9.65 -6.47
N ASP A 206 6.27 9.63 -5.16
CA ASP A 206 6.10 8.47 -4.29
C ASP A 206 4.66 8.37 -3.76
N MET A 207 3.93 9.48 -3.82
CA MET A 207 2.53 9.57 -3.42
C MET A 207 1.56 9.11 -4.52
N SER A 208 0.48 8.46 -4.08
CA SER A 208 -0.64 8.08 -4.95
C SER A 208 -1.61 9.24 -5.13
N GLN A 209 -2.05 9.48 -6.37
CA GLN A 209 -3.05 10.50 -6.63
C GLN A 209 -4.46 10.03 -6.25
N MET A 210 -5.24 10.94 -5.66
CA MET A 210 -6.66 10.81 -5.42
C MET A 210 -7.37 12.07 -5.93
N VAL A 211 -8.40 11.92 -6.76
CA VAL A 211 -9.04 13.04 -7.46
C VAL A 211 -10.50 13.16 -7.05
N LEU A 212 -10.87 14.31 -6.47
CA LEU A 212 -12.26 14.66 -6.23
C LEU A 212 -12.82 15.41 -7.43
N ARG A 213 -13.84 14.86 -8.07
CA ARG A 213 -14.55 15.46 -9.21
C ARG A 213 -15.90 16.01 -8.76
N THR A 214 -16.17 17.28 -9.08
CA THR A 214 -17.41 17.97 -8.72
C THR A 214 -18.00 18.76 -9.90
N ARG A 215 -19.25 18.47 -10.27
CA ARG A 215 -19.99 19.17 -11.32
C ARG A 215 -21.38 19.59 -10.85
N GLY A 216 -21.87 20.72 -11.34
CA GLY A 216 -23.16 21.32 -10.97
C GLY A 216 -23.03 22.79 -10.54
N PRO A 217 -24.14 23.42 -10.12
CA PRO A 217 -24.19 24.86 -9.86
C PRO A 217 -23.36 25.23 -8.64
N ARG A 218 -22.32 26.07 -8.79
CA ARG A 218 -21.34 26.34 -7.71
C ARG A 218 -21.95 26.97 -6.46
N THR A 219 -23.05 27.72 -6.61
CA THR A 219 -23.78 28.34 -5.51
C THR A 219 -24.39 27.32 -4.55
N ILE A 220 -24.60 26.06 -4.97
CA ILE A 220 -25.12 25.00 -4.09
C ILE A 220 -24.16 24.70 -2.94
N PHE A 221 -22.85 24.86 -3.17
CA PHE A 221 -21.80 24.61 -2.18
C PHE A 221 -21.67 25.71 -1.11
N ALA A 222 -22.51 26.76 -1.18
CA ALA A 222 -22.65 27.71 -0.07
C ALA A 222 -23.50 27.13 1.08
N GLY A 223 -24.49 26.29 0.76
CA GLY A 223 -25.35 25.58 1.72
C GLY A 223 -25.02 24.10 1.90
N HIS A 224 -24.11 23.56 1.07
CA HIS A 224 -23.67 22.18 1.12
C HIS A 224 -22.15 22.10 1.15
N ARG A 225 -21.59 21.38 2.13
CA ARG A 225 -20.14 21.25 2.30
C ARG A 225 -19.65 19.89 1.82
N LEU A 226 -18.51 19.88 1.15
CA LEU A 226 -17.78 18.66 0.84
C LEU A 226 -16.75 18.43 1.93
N LEU A 227 -16.94 17.38 2.71
CA LEU A 227 -16.03 16.98 3.78
C LEU A 227 -15.24 15.75 3.31
N LEU A 228 -13.95 15.92 3.05
CA LEU A 228 -13.02 14.82 2.91
C LEU A 228 -12.64 14.34 4.32
N HIS A 229 -12.68 13.04 4.60
CA HIS A 229 -12.37 12.51 5.93
C HIS A 229 -11.78 11.10 5.89
N VAL A 230 -11.13 10.74 6.99
CA VAL A 230 -10.49 9.44 7.23
C VAL A 230 -10.94 8.91 8.59
N ASP A 231 -11.11 7.61 8.70
CA ASP A 231 -11.43 6.96 9.97
C ASP A 231 -10.27 7.12 10.98
N PHE A 232 -10.62 7.24 12.26
CA PHE A 232 -9.63 7.41 13.32
C PHE A 232 -8.60 6.27 13.38
N SER A 233 -8.98 5.04 13.03
CA SER A 233 -8.09 3.88 13.00
C SER A 233 -7.02 3.95 11.90
N ASP A 234 -7.28 4.72 10.85
CA ASP A 234 -6.45 4.81 9.66
C ASP A 234 -5.64 6.11 9.63
N ALA A 235 -6.01 7.09 10.45
CA ALA A 235 -5.41 8.42 10.47
C ALA A 235 -3.90 8.42 10.75
N ASP A 236 -3.39 7.47 11.54
CA ASP A 236 -1.95 7.31 11.78
C ASP A 236 -1.24 6.41 10.74
N LYS A 237 -1.96 5.96 9.71
CA LYS A 237 -1.44 5.11 8.62
C LYS A 237 -1.36 5.84 7.28
N VAL A 238 -1.97 7.02 7.16
CA VAL A 238 -2.06 7.77 5.89
C VAL A 238 -1.86 9.27 6.11
N GLY A 239 -1.12 9.89 5.19
CA GLY A 239 -1.03 11.34 5.03
C GLY A 239 -1.70 11.76 3.72
N VAL A 240 -2.44 12.86 3.72
CA VAL A 240 -3.05 13.41 2.49
C VAL A 240 -2.70 14.88 2.36
N PHE A 241 -2.23 15.26 1.17
CA PHE A 241 -1.83 16.61 0.84
C PHE A 241 -2.65 17.23 -0.29
N TYR A 242 -2.79 18.54 -0.23
CA TYR A 242 -3.52 19.31 -1.23
C TYR A 242 -2.86 20.67 -1.48
N GLY A 243 -2.47 20.94 -2.73
CA GLY A 243 -1.88 22.21 -3.18
C GLY A 243 -2.86 23.16 -3.87
N GLY A 244 -4.15 22.81 -3.95
CA GLY A 244 -5.11 23.60 -4.71
C GLY A 244 -4.80 23.56 -6.20
N ASN A 245 -4.69 24.74 -6.82
CA ASN A 245 -4.32 24.90 -8.23
C ASN A 245 -2.84 25.25 -8.41
N SER A 246 -2.08 25.32 -7.32
CA SER A 246 -0.69 25.74 -7.39
C SER A 246 0.23 24.55 -7.64
N VAL A 247 1.30 24.85 -8.37
CA VAL A 247 2.45 23.95 -8.54
C VAL A 247 3.56 24.27 -7.55
N ALA A 248 3.40 25.33 -6.75
CA ALA A 248 4.37 25.75 -5.75
C ALA A 248 4.28 24.84 -4.51
N LEU A 249 5.42 24.29 -4.11
CA LEU A 249 5.54 23.36 -2.97
C LEU A 249 5.00 23.95 -1.66
N GLU A 250 5.24 25.25 -1.43
CA GLU A 250 4.86 25.93 -0.19
C GLU A 250 3.34 26.04 -0.02
N GLU A 251 2.58 25.83 -1.10
CA GLU A 251 1.13 25.87 -1.08
C GLU A 251 0.48 24.52 -0.75
N TYR A 252 1.25 23.43 -0.79
CA TYR A 252 0.76 22.12 -0.39
C TYR A 252 0.56 22.05 1.12
N LYS A 253 -0.63 21.62 1.52
CA LYS A 253 -1.03 21.49 2.92
C LYS A 253 -1.34 20.05 3.23
N HIS A 254 -0.82 19.57 4.36
CA HIS A 254 -1.32 18.34 4.98
C HIS A 254 -2.77 18.55 5.43
N VAL A 255 -3.71 17.85 4.79
CA VAL A 255 -5.16 18.01 4.99
C VAL A 255 -5.81 16.88 5.77
N LEU A 256 -5.31 15.65 5.66
CA LEU A 256 -5.74 14.50 6.47
C LEU A 256 -4.54 13.70 6.95
N GLY A 257 -4.64 13.11 8.15
CA GLY A 257 -3.58 12.30 8.76
C GLY A 257 -3.25 12.77 10.18
N GLY A 258 -2.77 11.86 11.02
CA GLY A 258 -2.51 12.09 12.44
C GLY A 258 -3.73 12.62 13.18
N SER A 259 -3.67 13.87 13.64
CA SER A 259 -4.78 14.54 14.33
C SER A 259 -5.82 15.18 13.39
N LYS A 260 -5.55 15.26 12.09
CA LYS A 260 -6.45 15.85 11.09
C LYS A 260 -7.35 14.77 10.48
N LEU A 261 -8.52 14.56 11.07
CA LEU A 261 -9.46 13.54 10.60
C LEU A 261 -10.36 13.99 9.45
N SER A 262 -10.48 15.30 9.22
CA SER A 262 -11.35 15.83 8.18
C SER A 262 -10.84 17.15 7.60
N TYR A 263 -11.21 17.41 6.36
CA TYR A 263 -10.88 18.61 5.61
C TYR A 263 -12.08 19.05 4.76
N THR A 264 -12.45 20.32 4.86
CA THR A 264 -13.52 20.88 4.02
C THR A 264 -12.95 21.33 2.68
N VAL A 265 -13.37 20.66 1.62
CA VAL A 265 -12.98 20.98 0.26
C VAL A 265 -13.83 22.14 -0.25
N LYS A 266 -13.17 23.14 -0.83
CA LYS A 266 -13.82 24.26 -1.53
C LYS A 266 -13.64 24.05 -3.03
N PRO A 267 -14.69 23.67 -3.77
CA PRO A 267 -14.59 23.52 -5.22
C PRO A 267 -14.12 24.82 -5.89
N GLY A 268 -13.18 24.72 -6.82
CA GLY A 268 -12.69 25.86 -7.57
C GLY A 268 -13.77 26.47 -8.46
N ARG A 269 -13.69 27.78 -8.72
CA ARG A 269 -14.66 28.47 -9.62
C ARG A 269 -14.60 27.98 -11.07
N HIS A 270 -13.43 27.54 -11.52
CA HIS A 270 -13.15 27.12 -12.90
C HIS A 270 -12.64 25.67 -13.02
N HIS A 271 -12.49 24.97 -11.89
CA HIS A 271 -11.93 23.62 -11.86
C HIS A 271 -12.98 22.64 -11.36
N GLU A 272 -13.25 21.63 -12.18
CA GLU A 272 -14.14 20.52 -11.82
C GLU A 272 -13.44 19.45 -10.97
N GLU A 273 -12.12 19.51 -10.87
CA GLU A 273 -11.30 18.52 -10.19
C GLU A 273 -10.44 19.14 -9.08
N SER A 274 -10.20 18.36 -8.03
CA SER A 274 -9.25 18.66 -6.96
C SER A 274 -8.35 17.44 -6.78
N VAL A 275 -7.04 17.61 -7.01
CA VAL A 275 -6.05 16.53 -6.97
C VAL A 275 -5.37 16.53 -5.60
N PHE A 276 -5.48 15.40 -4.91
CA PHE A 276 -4.84 15.11 -3.64
C PHE A 276 -3.71 14.11 -3.86
N TYR A 277 -2.68 14.19 -3.03
CA TYR A 277 -1.56 13.26 -3.00
C TYR A 277 -1.58 12.52 -1.66
N VAL A 278 -1.51 11.20 -1.72
CA VAL A 278 -1.70 10.30 -0.59
C VAL A 278 -0.40 9.53 -0.36
N GLU A 279 0.10 9.52 0.87
CA GLU A 279 1.24 8.73 1.31
C GLU A 279 0.86 7.71 2.37
N GLY A 280 1.53 6.55 2.37
CA GLY A 280 1.47 5.59 3.46
C GLY A 280 2.47 5.94 4.56
N LEU A 281 2.03 5.90 5.82
CA LEU A 281 2.87 6.17 6.98
C LEU A 281 3.38 4.90 7.66
N ALA A 282 2.74 3.76 7.40
CA ALA A 282 3.08 2.48 8.01
C ALA A 282 2.91 1.33 7.03
N PHE A 283 3.83 0.38 7.06
CA PHE A 283 3.71 -0.91 6.38
C PHE A 283 2.64 -1.79 7.03
N PRO A 284 2.07 -2.77 6.29
CA PRO A 284 1.25 -3.82 6.89
C PRO A 284 1.97 -4.48 8.09
N ASP A 285 1.24 -4.68 9.19
CA ASP A 285 1.79 -5.21 10.44
C ASP A 285 0.70 -5.88 11.30
N VAL A 286 1.04 -6.34 12.50
CA VAL A 286 0.08 -6.80 13.51
C VAL A 286 -0.95 -5.70 13.76
N GLY A 287 -2.22 -6.03 13.56
CA GLY A 287 -3.32 -5.09 13.75
C GLY A 287 -3.54 -4.11 12.59
N PHE A 288 -2.71 -4.14 11.54
CA PHE A 288 -2.90 -3.32 10.34
C PHE A 288 -2.81 -4.17 9.06
N SER A 289 -3.96 -4.36 8.41
CA SER A 289 -4.09 -5.21 7.22
C SER A 289 -3.43 -4.65 5.94
N GLY A 290 -2.94 -3.42 6.01
CA GLY A 290 -2.51 -2.62 4.86
C GLY A 290 -3.65 -1.92 4.13
N LEU A 291 -4.91 -2.08 4.53
CA LEU A 291 -6.03 -1.36 3.90
C LEU A 291 -6.32 -0.06 4.64
N VAL A 292 -6.51 1.03 3.89
CA VAL A 292 -6.98 2.32 4.41
C VAL A 292 -8.12 2.86 3.54
N ALA A 293 -9.11 3.49 4.16
CA ALA A 293 -10.25 4.08 3.48
C ALA A 293 -10.24 5.62 3.58
N LEU A 294 -10.51 6.27 2.45
CA LEU A 294 -10.70 7.72 2.38
C LEU A 294 -12.09 8.02 1.83
N HIS A 295 -12.76 9.00 2.42
CA HIS A 295 -14.15 9.28 2.16
C HIS A 295 -14.35 10.74 1.77
N VAL A 296 -15.29 11.00 0.87
CA VAL A 296 -15.89 12.33 0.69
C VAL A 296 -17.37 12.26 1.03
N THR A 297 -17.81 13.13 1.93
CA THR A 297 -19.21 13.27 2.32
C THR A 297 -19.74 14.64 1.91
N LEU A 298 -20.85 14.66 1.18
CA LEU A 298 -21.63 15.87 0.95
C LEU A 298 -22.57 16.07 2.15
N LEU A 299 -22.39 17.17 2.85
CA LEU A 299 -23.17 17.58 4.02
C LEU A 299 -24.15 18.67 3.64
N GLU A 300 -25.41 18.53 4.03
CA GLU A 300 -26.41 19.58 3.97
C GLU A 300 -26.40 20.40 5.28
N SER A 301 -26.31 21.72 5.14
CA SER A 301 -26.40 22.65 6.28
C SER A 301 -27.72 23.44 6.17
N PRO A 302 -28.76 23.06 6.92
CA PRO A 302 -30.07 23.67 6.76
C PRO A 302 -30.14 25.13 7.24
N GLU A 303 -29.24 25.56 8.12
CA GLU A 303 -29.04 26.97 8.57
C GLU A 303 -27.78 27.07 9.47
N LYS A 304 -27.20 28.27 9.64
CA LYS A 304 -26.05 28.47 10.55
C LYS A 304 -26.43 28.10 11.99
N GLY A 305 -25.76 27.10 12.56
CA GLY A 305 -25.93 26.66 13.94
C GLY A 305 -26.78 25.39 14.13
N LEU A 306 -27.32 24.81 13.06
CA LEU A 306 -27.97 23.50 13.08
C LEU A 306 -26.99 22.36 12.75
N LEU A 307 -27.32 21.15 13.18
CA LEU A 307 -26.54 19.95 12.88
C LEU A 307 -26.51 19.69 11.37
N GLU A 308 -25.30 19.54 10.83
CA GLU A 308 -25.07 19.16 9.43
C GLU A 308 -25.50 17.70 9.21
N THR A 309 -26.14 17.40 8.09
CA THR A 309 -26.63 16.04 7.77
C THR A 309 -25.90 15.46 6.55
N PRO A 310 -25.34 14.25 6.62
CA PRO A 310 -24.75 13.58 5.46
C PRO A 310 -25.83 13.17 4.46
N ILE A 311 -25.70 13.65 3.22
CA ILE A 311 -26.64 13.34 2.15
C ILE A 311 -26.08 12.39 1.09
N PHE A 312 -24.75 12.27 1.00
CA PHE A 312 -24.04 11.36 0.11
C PHE A 312 -22.64 11.12 0.63
N THR A 313 -22.14 9.89 0.48
CA THR A 313 -20.75 9.54 0.80
C THR A 313 -20.20 8.63 -0.28
N ASP A 314 -19.00 8.96 -0.74
CA ASP A 314 -18.23 8.16 -1.69
C ASP A 314 -16.87 7.80 -1.07
N THR A 315 -16.37 6.61 -1.38
CA THR A 315 -15.22 6.00 -0.67
C THR A 315 -14.24 5.39 -1.64
N VAL A 316 -12.95 5.61 -1.40
CA VAL A 316 -11.86 4.89 -2.07
C VAL A 316 -11.05 4.10 -1.04
N VAL A 317 -10.67 2.87 -1.41
CA VAL A 317 -9.80 2.02 -0.59
C VAL A 317 -8.44 1.85 -1.26
N PHE A 318 -7.40 2.10 -0.48
CA PHE A 318 -6.02 1.83 -0.86
C PHE A 318 -5.50 0.59 -0.13
N ARG A 319 -4.61 -0.16 -0.79
CA ARG A 319 -3.72 -1.11 -0.11
C ARG A 319 -2.30 -0.55 -0.09
N VAL A 320 -1.73 -0.44 1.10
CA VAL A 320 -0.30 -0.19 1.29
C VAL A 320 0.51 -1.36 0.72
N ALA A 321 1.47 -1.04 -0.15
CA ALA A 321 2.36 -2.00 -0.77
C ALA A 321 3.20 -2.73 0.30
N PRO A 322 3.35 -4.06 0.22
CA PRO A 322 4.19 -4.79 1.15
C PRO A 322 5.67 -4.53 0.88
N TRP A 323 6.51 -4.75 1.90
CA TRP A 323 7.95 -4.91 1.71
C TRP A 323 8.27 -6.29 1.14
N ILE A 324 9.13 -6.37 0.12
CA ILE A 324 9.42 -7.59 -0.63
C ILE A 324 10.93 -7.81 -0.73
N MET A 325 11.41 -9.00 -0.35
CA MET A 325 12.81 -9.42 -0.48
C MET A 325 13.17 -9.91 -1.88
N THR A 326 14.46 -9.87 -2.23
CA THR A 326 14.98 -10.42 -3.50
C THR A 326 15.82 -11.68 -3.27
N PRO A 327 15.57 -12.80 -3.98
CA PRO A 327 16.39 -14.01 -3.85
C PRO A 327 17.74 -13.87 -4.57
N ASN A 328 18.73 -14.66 -4.16
CA ASN A 328 20.07 -14.75 -4.79
C ASN A 328 20.06 -15.14 -6.28
N THR A 329 18.91 -15.56 -6.81
CA THR A 329 18.73 -15.84 -8.25
C THR A 329 18.34 -14.61 -9.07
N ALA A 330 18.03 -13.48 -8.41
CA ALA A 330 17.82 -12.19 -9.08
C ALA A 330 19.15 -11.64 -9.59
N ALA A 331 19.09 -10.74 -10.58
CA ALA A 331 20.28 -10.06 -11.08
C ALA A 331 20.83 -9.12 -9.99
N PRO A 332 22.14 -9.15 -9.68
CA PRO A 332 22.74 -8.23 -8.72
C PRO A 332 22.77 -6.81 -9.29
N LEU A 333 22.42 -5.83 -8.46
CA LEU A 333 22.46 -4.41 -8.83
C LEU A 333 23.60 -3.65 -8.15
N GLU A 334 24.01 -4.10 -6.96
CA GLU A 334 25.13 -3.54 -6.22
C GLU A 334 25.65 -4.56 -5.19
N VAL A 335 26.94 -4.48 -4.86
CA VAL A 335 27.57 -5.25 -3.79
C VAL A 335 28.03 -4.29 -2.69
N PHE A 336 27.61 -4.57 -1.46
CA PHE A 336 28.06 -3.84 -0.27
C PHE A 336 29.09 -4.66 0.50
N VAL A 337 30.19 -4.02 0.93
CA VAL A 337 31.22 -4.67 1.75
C VAL A 337 31.79 -3.72 2.80
N CYS A 338 32.11 -4.21 4.00
CA CYS A 338 32.81 -3.42 5.01
C CYS A 338 34.33 -3.55 4.86
N SER A 339 35.01 -2.40 4.83
CA SER A 339 36.46 -2.33 5.00
C SER A 339 36.79 -2.17 6.49
N VAL A 340 37.55 -3.12 7.03
CA VAL A 340 37.96 -3.17 8.44
C VAL A 340 39.47 -3.42 8.53
N ASP A 341 40.04 -3.33 9.73
CA ASP A 341 41.48 -3.52 9.88
C ASP A 341 41.89 -4.95 9.51
N GLY A 342 42.80 -5.07 8.53
CA GLY A 342 43.40 -6.34 8.11
C GLY A 342 42.60 -7.15 7.08
N ASN A 343 41.57 -6.57 6.43
CA ASN A 343 40.82 -7.26 5.37
C ASN A 343 41.00 -6.67 3.95
N GLN A 344 42.04 -5.87 3.72
CA GLN A 344 42.23 -5.14 2.46
C GLN A 344 42.29 -6.06 1.23
N GLU A 345 42.97 -7.20 1.35
CA GLU A 345 43.05 -8.21 0.27
C GLU A 345 41.68 -8.82 -0.05
N PHE A 346 40.85 -9.04 0.98
CA PHE A 346 39.48 -9.52 0.81
C PHE A 346 38.61 -8.49 0.08
N VAL A 347 38.65 -7.22 0.50
CA VAL A 347 37.90 -6.14 -0.16
C VAL A 347 38.33 -6.00 -1.62
N ALA A 348 39.63 -6.09 -1.91
CA ALA A 348 40.14 -6.06 -3.28
C ALA A 348 39.63 -7.25 -4.12
N ALA A 349 39.60 -8.46 -3.55
CA ALA A 349 39.09 -9.65 -4.22
C ALA A 349 37.58 -9.56 -4.51
N VAL A 350 36.79 -9.05 -3.56
CA VAL A 350 35.36 -8.78 -3.76
C VAL A 350 35.15 -7.72 -4.84
N GLY A 351 35.97 -6.67 -4.87
CA GLY A 351 35.92 -5.65 -5.92
C GLY A 351 36.19 -6.21 -7.31
N ALA A 352 37.20 -7.07 -7.47
CA ALA A 352 37.47 -7.74 -8.73
C ALA A 352 36.32 -8.68 -9.17
N LEU A 353 35.64 -9.33 -8.22
CA LEU A 353 34.46 -10.14 -8.50
C LEU A 353 33.27 -9.26 -8.96
N ALA A 354 33.01 -8.15 -8.27
CA ALA A 354 31.95 -7.20 -8.61
C ALA A 354 32.17 -6.60 -10.00
N GLU A 355 33.42 -6.22 -10.34
CA GLU A 355 33.79 -5.74 -11.67
C GLU A 355 33.50 -6.79 -12.76
N ARG A 356 33.89 -8.05 -12.54
CA ARG A 356 33.57 -9.16 -13.46
C ARG A 356 32.06 -9.39 -13.61
N ALA A 357 31.30 -9.19 -12.54
CA ALA A 357 29.85 -9.29 -12.54
C ALA A 357 29.17 -8.04 -13.12
N LYS A 358 29.93 -6.99 -13.48
CA LYS A 358 29.43 -5.67 -13.91
C LYS A 358 28.50 -5.03 -12.90
N CYS A 359 28.83 -5.20 -11.63
CA CYS A 359 28.05 -4.76 -10.50
C CYS A 359 28.83 -3.67 -9.75
N PRO A 360 28.23 -2.49 -9.49
CA PRO A 360 28.77 -1.50 -8.58
C PRO A 360 29.17 -2.09 -7.23
N LEU A 361 30.23 -1.54 -6.63
CA LEU A 361 30.73 -1.89 -5.31
C LEU A 361 30.65 -0.65 -4.41
N THR A 362 29.95 -0.78 -3.28
CA THR A 362 29.97 0.21 -2.20
C THR A 362 30.72 -0.34 -0.99
N VAL A 363 31.76 0.40 -0.58
CA VAL A 363 32.63 0.01 0.54
C VAL A 363 32.30 0.87 1.75
N CYS A 364 31.78 0.26 2.83
CA CYS A 364 31.54 0.94 4.09
C CYS A 364 32.85 1.05 4.89
N PRO A 365 33.36 2.27 5.16
CA PRO A 365 34.65 2.46 5.80
C PRO A 365 34.60 2.35 7.33
N VAL A 366 35.77 2.17 7.96
CA VAL A 366 35.93 2.02 9.43
C VAL A 366 35.18 3.07 10.27
N PRO A 367 35.18 4.38 9.93
CA PRO A 367 34.46 5.38 10.73
C PRO A 367 32.94 5.15 10.79
N GLU A 368 32.37 4.52 9.77
CA GLU A 368 30.95 4.18 9.70
C GLU A 368 30.66 2.81 10.33
N ASN A 369 31.48 1.79 10.00
CA ASN A 369 31.24 0.42 10.45
C ASN A 369 31.75 0.11 11.88
N ARG A 370 32.64 0.93 12.44
CA ARG A 370 33.22 0.76 13.78
C ARG A 370 33.84 -0.62 14.01
N GLN A 371 34.58 -1.12 13.01
CA GLN A 371 35.20 -2.46 12.96
C GLN A 371 34.21 -3.63 12.88
N ASP A 372 32.92 -3.35 12.70
CA ASP A 372 31.92 -4.36 12.42
C ASP A 372 31.97 -4.73 10.93
N ARG A 373 32.27 -6.01 10.67
CA ARG A 373 32.46 -6.53 9.30
C ARG A 373 31.20 -7.15 8.72
N TRP A 374 30.15 -7.31 9.53
CA TRP A 374 29.00 -8.15 9.22
C TRP A 374 27.84 -7.32 8.64
N ILE A 375 28.03 -6.74 7.45
CA ILE A 375 26.97 -5.96 6.79
C ILE A 375 25.71 -6.79 6.52
N GLN A 376 25.89 -8.07 6.20
CA GLN A 376 24.83 -9.07 6.02
C GLN A 376 23.92 -9.22 7.26
N ASP A 377 24.48 -8.99 8.46
CA ASP A 377 23.71 -9.16 9.69
C ASP A 377 22.83 -7.96 10.03
N GLU A 378 23.19 -6.76 9.54
CA GLU A 378 22.54 -5.51 9.93
C GLU A 378 21.40 -5.12 8.98
N VAL A 379 21.57 -5.40 7.67
CA VAL A 379 20.64 -4.94 6.63
C VAL A 379 20.14 -6.07 5.76
N GLU A 380 18.88 -5.97 5.37
CA GLU A 380 18.28 -6.79 4.32
C GLU A 380 17.68 -5.86 3.27
N PHE A 381 18.04 -6.08 2.01
CA PHE A 381 17.58 -5.22 0.92
C PHE A 381 16.29 -5.78 0.32
N GLY A 382 15.21 -5.00 0.43
CA GLY A 382 13.95 -5.27 -0.25
C GLY A 382 13.52 -4.12 -1.13
N TYR A 383 12.28 -4.16 -1.60
CA TYR A 383 11.66 -3.10 -2.37
C TYR A 383 10.16 -2.98 -2.08
N VAL A 384 9.61 -1.84 -2.48
CA VAL A 384 8.16 -1.60 -2.57
C VAL A 384 7.79 -1.21 -3.99
N GLN A 385 6.56 -1.53 -4.39
CA GLN A 385 6.11 -1.31 -5.76
C GLN A 385 4.63 -0.91 -5.81
N ALA A 386 4.36 0.15 -6.54
CA ALA A 386 3.04 0.59 -6.97
C ALA A 386 3.04 0.80 -8.50
N PRO A 387 1.88 0.94 -9.16
CA PRO A 387 1.81 1.14 -10.60
C PRO A 387 2.56 2.38 -11.12
N HIS A 388 2.71 3.41 -10.29
CA HIS A 388 3.33 4.69 -10.65
C HIS A 388 4.82 4.78 -10.25
N LYS A 389 5.31 3.94 -9.32
CA LYS A 389 6.64 4.08 -8.74
C LYS A 389 7.14 2.77 -8.09
N THR A 390 8.44 2.56 -8.08
CA THR A 390 9.13 1.45 -7.40
C THR A 390 10.46 1.95 -6.88
N PHE A 391 10.82 1.59 -5.65
CA PHE A 391 12.12 1.91 -5.07
C PHE A 391 12.55 0.85 -4.02
N PRO A 392 13.88 0.65 -3.83
CA PRO A 392 14.41 -0.23 -2.80
C PRO A 392 14.14 0.32 -1.39
N VAL A 393 13.96 -0.59 -0.43
CA VAL A 393 13.77 -0.25 0.99
C VAL A 393 14.66 -1.17 1.83
N VAL A 394 15.59 -0.58 2.56
CA VAL A 394 16.42 -1.32 3.52
C VAL A 394 15.59 -1.68 4.75
N PHE A 395 15.57 -2.96 5.10
CA PHE A 395 15.11 -3.41 6.39
C PHE A 395 16.31 -3.49 7.33
N ASP A 396 16.23 -2.74 8.42
CA ASP A 396 17.26 -2.60 9.44
C ASP A 396 16.97 -3.54 10.63
N SER A 397 17.95 -4.39 10.93
CA SER A 397 17.89 -5.41 11.97
C SER A 397 17.97 -4.78 13.37
N PRO A 398 17.24 -5.31 14.38
CA PRO A 398 17.43 -4.90 15.77
C PRO A 398 18.77 -5.35 16.39
N ARG A 399 19.74 -5.81 15.57
CA ARG A 399 21.08 -6.24 15.99
C ARG A 399 21.86 -5.14 16.69
N ASP A 400 21.74 -3.89 16.24
CA ASP A 400 22.21 -2.67 16.90
C ASP A 400 23.68 -2.68 17.36
N ARG A 401 24.63 -3.17 16.53
CA ARG A 401 26.08 -3.15 16.85
C ARG A 401 26.83 -2.00 16.16
N GLY A 402 27.98 -2.28 15.55
CA GLY A 402 28.84 -1.24 14.97
C GLY A 402 28.20 -0.53 13.79
N LEU A 403 27.38 -1.28 13.03
CA LEU A 403 26.68 -0.82 11.84
C LEU A 403 25.30 -0.19 12.08
N LYS A 404 24.82 -0.07 13.33
CA LYS A 404 23.46 0.43 13.65
C LYS A 404 23.04 1.74 12.99
N ASP A 405 23.99 2.61 12.70
CA ASP A 405 23.71 3.92 12.11
C ASP A 405 23.87 3.90 10.57
N PHE A 406 24.47 2.84 9.99
CA PHE A 406 24.74 2.71 8.57
C PHE A 406 23.48 2.76 7.68
N PRO A 407 22.37 2.07 8.01
CA PRO A 407 21.17 2.10 7.18
C PRO A 407 20.57 3.51 7.08
N VAL A 408 20.52 4.24 8.20
CA VAL A 408 19.93 5.58 8.25
C VAL A 408 20.88 6.66 7.70
N ARG A 409 22.20 6.51 7.91
CA ARG A 409 23.18 7.53 7.51
C ARG A 409 23.65 7.39 6.06
N SER A 410 23.82 6.17 5.60
CA SER A 410 24.54 5.88 4.36
C SER A 410 23.65 5.26 3.28
N ILE A 411 22.51 4.65 3.64
CA ILE A 411 21.57 4.05 2.68
C ILE A 411 20.33 4.93 2.47
N LEU A 412 19.66 5.35 3.55
CA LEU A 412 18.45 6.20 3.47
C LEU A 412 18.72 7.50 2.68
N GLY A 413 17.99 7.67 1.59
CA GLY A 413 18.12 8.81 0.69
C GLY A 413 16.99 8.85 -0.32
N PRO A 414 17.09 9.70 -1.35
CA PRO A 414 16.10 9.78 -2.42
C PRO A 414 15.95 8.42 -3.12
N ASP A 415 14.73 7.95 -3.30
CA ASP A 415 14.41 6.65 -3.91
C ASP A 415 15.10 5.46 -3.19
N PHE A 416 15.42 5.59 -1.90
CA PHE A 416 15.91 4.49 -1.07
C PHE A 416 15.30 4.55 0.34
N GLY A 417 14.28 3.74 0.55
CA GLY A 417 13.51 3.72 1.79
C GLY A 417 14.18 3.02 2.95
N TYR A 418 13.67 3.28 4.15
CA TYR A 418 14.12 2.68 5.41
C TYR A 418 12.94 2.14 6.23
N VAL A 419 13.09 0.93 6.76
CA VAL A 419 12.16 0.36 7.73
C VAL A 419 12.93 -0.41 8.80
N ALA A 420 12.44 -0.40 10.04
CA ALA A 420 13.01 -1.17 11.15
C ALA A 420 11.92 -1.70 12.07
N ARG A 421 12.22 -2.75 12.83
CA ARG A 421 11.38 -3.25 13.93
C ARG A 421 12.22 -3.46 15.17
N GLN A 422 11.76 -2.89 16.28
CA GLN A 422 12.45 -2.96 17.56
C GLN A 422 12.25 -4.34 18.20
N ALA A 423 13.26 -4.80 18.95
CA ALA A 423 13.21 -6.02 19.75
C ALA A 423 13.20 -5.67 21.26
N PRO A 424 12.05 -5.30 21.84
CA PRO A 424 11.97 -4.82 23.23
C PRO A 424 12.38 -5.85 24.28
N GLU A 425 12.28 -7.15 23.96
CA GLU A 425 12.73 -8.25 24.82
C GLU A 425 14.25 -8.54 24.69
N GLY A 426 14.95 -7.75 23.86
CA GLY A 426 16.35 -7.93 23.49
C GLY A 426 16.54 -8.70 22.19
N ALA A 427 17.60 -8.37 21.45
CA ALA A 427 18.00 -9.08 20.24
C ALA A 427 18.90 -10.27 20.57
N SER A 428 18.65 -11.39 19.89
CA SER A 428 19.46 -12.59 19.90
C SER A 428 20.32 -12.68 18.63
N SER A 429 21.18 -13.69 18.54
CA SER A 429 21.93 -13.94 17.30
C SER A 429 21.00 -14.27 16.11
N LEU A 430 19.79 -14.79 16.36
CA LEU A 430 18.81 -15.11 15.30
C LEU A 430 18.10 -13.87 14.74
N ASP A 431 18.35 -12.69 15.30
CA ASP A 431 17.83 -11.41 14.83
C ASP A 431 18.73 -10.74 13.77
N SER A 432 19.98 -11.19 13.65
CA SER A 432 20.85 -10.82 12.52
C SER A 432 20.25 -11.31 11.20
N PHE A 433 20.39 -10.53 10.14
CA PHE A 433 19.76 -10.83 8.85
C PHE A 433 20.49 -11.85 7.96
N GLY A 434 21.67 -12.35 8.35
CA GLY A 434 22.14 -13.67 7.86
C GLY A 434 21.16 -14.82 8.19
N ASN A 435 20.27 -14.62 9.17
CA ASN A 435 19.18 -15.52 9.51
C ASN A 435 17.85 -15.23 8.76
N LEU A 436 17.85 -14.33 7.77
CA LEU A 436 16.69 -13.91 7.00
C LEU A 436 17.00 -14.02 5.50
N GLU A 437 16.50 -15.06 4.85
CA GLU A 437 16.74 -15.33 3.43
C GLU A 437 15.42 -15.44 2.67
N VAL A 438 15.47 -15.54 1.34
CA VAL A 438 14.27 -15.81 0.53
C VAL A 438 14.55 -16.80 -0.60
N SER A 439 13.64 -17.76 -0.79
CA SER A 439 13.74 -18.70 -1.89
C SER A 439 13.48 -18.03 -3.24
N PRO A 440 13.96 -18.60 -4.35
CA PRO A 440 13.46 -18.25 -5.68
C PRO A 440 11.94 -18.55 -5.82
N PRO A 441 11.29 -18.08 -6.90
CA PRO A 441 9.90 -18.41 -7.20
C PRO A 441 9.65 -19.92 -7.24
N VAL A 442 8.58 -20.39 -6.60
CA VAL A 442 8.26 -21.81 -6.48
C VAL A 442 6.76 -22.09 -6.55
N THR A 443 6.42 -23.27 -7.06
CA THR A 443 5.08 -23.85 -6.94
C THR A 443 5.11 -25.04 -6.00
N VAL A 444 4.26 -25.02 -4.98
CA VAL A 444 4.16 -26.07 -3.95
C VAL A 444 2.74 -26.60 -3.93
N ARG A 445 2.56 -27.87 -4.32
CA ARG A 445 1.26 -28.57 -4.31
C ARG A 445 0.15 -27.77 -5.01
N GLY A 446 0.46 -27.18 -6.17
CA GLY A 446 -0.48 -26.39 -6.97
C GLY A 446 -0.65 -24.92 -6.53
N LYS A 447 -0.06 -24.50 -5.41
CA LYS A 447 -0.02 -23.09 -5.00
C LYS A 447 1.27 -22.44 -5.49
N GLU A 448 1.14 -21.35 -6.23
CA GLU A 448 2.26 -20.54 -6.71
C GLU A 448 2.70 -19.52 -5.67
N TYR A 449 4.02 -19.35 -5.58
CA TYR A 449 4.71 -18.31 -4.81
C TYR A 449 5.64 -17.57 -5.79
N PRO A 450 5.09 -16.65 -6.59
CA PRO A 450 5.82 -16.01 -7.70
C PRO A 450 6.95 -15.10 -7.22
N LEU A 451 6.93 -14.68 -5.96
CA LEU A 451 7.97 -13.86 -5.32
C LEU A 451 8.87 -14.70 -4.39
N GLY A 452 8.76 -16.03 -4.46
CA GLY A 452 9.45 -16.92 -3.55
C GLY A 452 8.85 -16.97 -2.15
N ARG A 453 9.59 -17.56 -1.22
CA ARG A 453 9.18 -17.68 0.18
C ARG A 453 10.31 -17.30 1.12
N ILE A 454 10.04 -16.40 2.05
CA ILE A 454 11.00 -16.00 3.10
C ILE A 454 11.35 -17.23 3.95
N LEU A 455 12.62 -17.36 4.31
CA LEU A 455 13.20 -18.42 5.12
C LEU A 455 13.86 -17.78 6.35
N VAL A 456 13.44 -18.20 7.54
CA VAL A 456 13.98 -17.67 8.81
C VAL A 456 14.39 -18.83 9.70
N GLY A 457 15.58 -18.78 10.28
CA GLY A 457 16.02 -19.80 11.22
C GLY A 457 15.41 -19.64 12.62
N SER A 458 15.10 -20.76 13.25
CA SER A 458 14.42 -20.86 14.53
C SER A 458 14.87 -22.12 15.28
N SER A 459 14.23 -22.37 16.42
CA SER A 459 14.44 -23.54 17.29
C SER A 459 13.27 -24.52 17.21
N PHE A 460 13.49 -25.77 17.64
CA PHE A 460 12.38 -26.69 17.82
C PHE A 460 11.35 -26.15 18.84
N PRO A 461 10.07 -26.58 18.77
CA PRO A 461 9.03 -26.17 19.73
C PRO A 461 9.27 -26.74 21.14
N ARG A 462 10.31 -26.26 21.83
CA ARG A 462 10.73 -26.65 23.19
C ARG A 462 11.13 -25.40 23.98
N LEU A 463 11.12 -25.52 25.30
CA LEU A 463 11.61 -24.47 26.20
C LEU A 463 13.12 -24.23 25.98
N GLY A 464 13.52 -22.95 25.92
CA GLY A 464 14.92 -22.52 25.92
C GLY A 464 15.60 -22.37 24.55
N GLY A 465 14.90 -22.60 23.43
CA GLY A 465 15.46 -22.37 22.10
C GLY A 465 15.46 -20.89 21.70
N ARG A 466 16.48 -20.44 20.95
CA ARG A 466 16.52 -19.08 20.41
C ARG A 466 15.50 -18.91 19.29
N ARG A 467 15.01 -17.69 19.08
CA ARG A 467 14.08 -17.32 18.00
C ARG A 467 14.30 -15.87 17.60
N MET A 468 14.02 -15.56 16.33
CA MET A 468 13.89 -14.19 15.87
C MET A 468 12.79 -13.45 16.65
N ALA A 469 13.03 -12.17 16.92
CA ALA A 469 12.15 -11.28 17.65
C ALA A 469 10.75 -11.29 17.03
N LYS A 470 9.75 -11.36 17.91
CA LYS A 470 8.34 -11.46 17.50
C LYS A 470 7.94 -10.31 16.58
N ALA A 471 8.39 -9.09 16.83
CA ALA A 471 8.07 -7.92 16.01
C ALA A 471 8.59 -8.04 14.57
N VAL A 472 9.82 -8.55 14.38
CA VAL A 472 10.40 -8.79 13.05
C VAL A 472 9.63 -9.90 12.33
N LYS A 473 9.40 -11.03 13.03
CA LYS A 473 8.65 -12.16 12.46
C LYS A 473 7.23 -11.78 12.06
N ASP A 474 6.53 -11.04 12.92
CA ASP A 474 5.16 -10.62 12.66
C ASP A 474 5.09 -9.63 11.49
N PHE A 475 6.04 -8.70 11.39
CA PHE A 475 6.17 -7.81 10.24
C PHE A 475 6.32 -8.61 8.93
N LEU A 476 7.22 -9.59 8.88
CA LEU A 476 7.42 -10.43 7.69
C LEU A 476 6.16 -11.24 7.34
N LEU A 477 5.42 -11.74 8.33
CA LEU A 477 4.15 -12.44 8.13
C LEU A 477 3.07 -11.49 7.58
N ALA A 478 3.02 -10.24 8.05
CA ALA A 478 2.03 -9.26 7.67
C ALA A 478 2.16 -8.80 6.21
N GLN A 479 3.34 -8.96 5.58
CA GLN A 479 3.54 -8.64 4.16
C GLN A 479 2.81 -9.60 3.22
N ARG A 480 2.48 -10.82 3.68
CA ARG A 480 1.71 -11.89 3.00
C ARG A 480 2.32 -12.49 1.73
N VAL A 481 2.97 -11.69 0.89
CA VAL A 481 3.31 -12.05 -0.50
C VAL A 481 4.47 -13.04 -0.64
N GLN A 482 5.32 -13.16 0.39
CA GLN A 482 6.41 -14.15 0.45
C GLN A 482 6.26 -15.15 1.60
N ALA A 483 5.10 -15.20 2.26
CA ALA A 483 4.65 -16.22 3.21
C ALA A 483 5.79 -17.02 3.91
N PRO A 484 6.43 -16.46 4.96
CA PRO A 484 7.61 -17.01 5.62
C PRO A 484 7.53 -18.49 6.02
N VAL A 485 8.69 -19.15 6.06
CA VAL A 485 8.92 -20.53 6.53
C VAL A 485 10.02 -20.51 7.59
N GLU A 486 9.76 -21.12 8.74
CA GLU A 486 10.78 -21.33 9.75
C GLU A 486 11.59 -22.60 9.49
N LEU A 487 12.92 -22.48 9.55
CA LEU A 487 13.89 -23.55 9.45
C LEU A 487 14.55 -23.78 10.81
N PHE A 488 15.25 -24.91 10.97
CA PHE A 488 15.98 -25.20 12.19
C PHE A 488 17.45 -24.76 12.05
N SER A 489 17.79 -23.62 12.66
CA SER A 489 19.15 -23.08 12.69
C SER A 489 19.76 -23.07 14.08
N ASP A 490 18.97 -23.27 15.14
CA ASP A 490 19.42 -23.15 16.53
C ASP A 490 20.47 -24.20 16.96
N TRP A 491 20.75 -25.20 16.12
CA TRP A 491 21.87 -26.13 16.30
C TRP A 491 23.25 -25.48 16.01
N LEU A 492 23.28 -24.41 15.23
CA LEU A 492 24.48 -23.63 14.95
C LEU A 492 24.77 -22.65 16.09
N ARG A 493 26.06 -22.41 16.36
CA ARG A 493 26.46 -21.46 17.40
C ARG A 493 25.98 -20.04 17.07
N VAL A 494 26.15 -19.59 15.83
CA VAL A 494 25.64 -18.29 15.37
C VAL A 494 24.15 -18.40 15.11
N GLY A 495 23.70 -19.43 14.40
CA GLY A 495 22.28 -19.78 14.34
C GLY A 495 21.57 -19.20 13.11
N HIS A 496 22.29 -19.01 12.02
CA HIS A 496 21.79 -18.40 10.80
C HIS A 496 21.49 -19.45 9.72
N VAL A 497 20.64 -19.10 8.76
CA VAL A 497 20.28 -20.01 7.67
C VAL A 497 21.31 -19.99 6.54
N ASP A 498 21.94 -18.84 6.30
CA ASP A 498 22.99 -18.66 5.30
C ASP A 498 24.22 -19.57 5.54
N GLU A 499 24.47 -19.96 6.80
CA GLU A 499 25.53 -20.89 7.20
C GLU A 499 25.39 -22.28 6.56
N PHE A 500 24.17 -22.72 6.24
CA PHE A 500 23.92 -24.08 5.75
C PHE A 500 23.10 -24.17 4.47
N LEU A 501 22.53 -23.07 3.97
CA LEU A 501 21.78 -23.05 2.72
C LEU A 501 22.09 -21.84 1.86
N SER A 502 22.01 -22.00 0.54
CA SER A 502 22.00 -20.89 -0.42
C SER A 502 21.31 -21.31 -1.72
N PHE A 503 20.98 -20.35 -2.58
CA PHE A 503 20.42 -20.60 -3.91
C PHE A 503 21.31 -20.02 -4.98
N VAL A 504 21.48 -20.78 -6.07
CA VAL A 504 22.20 -20.31 -7.27
C VAL A 504 21.34 -20.48 -8.52
N PRO A 505 21.39 -19.54 -9.47
CA PRO A 505 20.69 -19.70 -10.74
C PRO A 505 21.26 -20.89 -11.52
N ALA A 506 20.39 -21.59 -12.25
CA ALA A 506 20.76 -22.74 -13.07
C ALA A 506 19.96 -22.70 -14.39
N PRO A 507 20.56 -23.06 -15.53
CA PRO A 507 19.91 -22.91 -16.85
C PRO A 507 18.76 -23.89 -17.10
N ASP A 508 18.52 -24.84 -16.22
CA ASP A 508 17.59 -25.95 -16.41
C ASP A 508 16.59 -26.10 -15.25
N ARG A 509 15.66 -27.06 -15.40
CA ARG A 509 14.61 -27.39 -14.41
C ARG A 509 13.80 -26.16 -14.02
N LYS A 510 13.93 -25.70 -12.76
CA LYS A 510 13.20 -24.57 -12.18
C LYS A 510 13.98 -23.24 -12.28
N GLY A 511 15.11 -23.21 -12.97
CA GLY A 511 15.95 -22.02 -13.08
C GLY A 511 16.95 -21.84 -11.94
N PHE A 512 17.02 -22.78 -10.98
CA PHE A 512 17.91 -22.67 -9.82
C PHE A 512 18.28 -24.02 -9.18
N ARG A 513 19.22 -23.98 -8.23
CA ARG A 513 19.55 -25.07 -7.29
C ARG A 513 19.59 -24.56 -5.86
N LEU A 514 19.13 -25.40 -4.93
CA LEU A 514 19.39 -25.26 -3.51
C LEU A 514 20.74 -25.92 -3.21
N LEU A 515 21.65 -25.17 -2.61
CA LEU A 515 22.90 -25.68 -2.06
C LEU A 515 22.69 -25.90 -0.56
N LEU A 516 23.12 -27.04 -0.05
CA LEU A 516 23.11 -27.37 1.37
C LEU A 516 24.51 -27.78 1.81
N ALA A 517 24.93 -27.32 2.99
CA ALA A 517 26.11 -27.86 3.64
C ALA A 517 25.91 -29.36 3.92
N SER A 518 26.86 -30.20 3.53
CA SER A 518 26.79 -31.66 3.75
C SER A 518 28.10 -32.21 4.29
N PRO A 519 28.19 -32.42 5.62
CA PRO A 519 29.30 -33.12 6.22
C PRO A 519 29.49 -34.52 5.62
N SER A 520 28.41 -35.26 5.31
CA SER A 520 28.55 -36.61 4.72
C SER A 520 29.24 -36.58 3.36
N ALA A 521 28.94 -35.61 2.51
CA ALA A 521 29.62 -35.45 1.22
C ALA A 521 31.11 -35.11 1.40
N CYS A 522 31.44 -34.27 2.40
CA CYS A 522 32.83 -33.98 2.75
C CYS A 522 33.58 -35.24 3.22
N TYR A 523 33.01 -36.02 4.13
CA TYR A 523 33.61 -37.28 4.58
C TYR A 523 33.79 -38.29 3.45
N GLN A 524 32.83 -38.37 2.52
CA GLN A 524 32.97 -39.20 1.33
C GLN A 524 34.17 -38.76 0.48
N LEU A 525 34.28 -37.47 0.16
CA LEU A 525 35.41 -36.93 -0.60
C LEU A 525 36.75 -37.19 0.08
N LEU A 526 36.84 -36.95 1.39
CA LEU A 526 38.08 -37.19 2.15
C LEU A 526 38.47 -38.66 2.13
N LYS A 527 37.50 -39.57 2.24
CA LYS A 527 37.75 -41.01 2.16
C LYS A 527 38.22 -41.44 0.76
N GLU A 528 37.57 -40.95 -0.29
CA GLU A 528 38.01 -41.19 -1.68
C GLU A 528 39.46 -40.71 -1.88
N LYS A 529 39.81 -39.53 -1.38
CA LYS A 529 41.18 -39.00 -1.47
C LYS A 529 42.19 -39.78 -0.62
N GLN A 530 41.78 -40.29 0.54
CA GLN A 530 42.61 -41.22 1.30
C GLN A 530 42.89 -42.51 0.51
N GLU A 531 41.87 -43.10 -0.12
CA GLU A 531 41.98 -44.32 -0.93
C GLU A 531 42.85 -44.12 -2.18
N GLU A 532 42.84 -42.93 -2.77
CA GLU A 532 43.74 -42.52 -3.87
C GLU A 532 45.20 -42.29 -3.42
N GLY A 533 45.50 -42.38 -2.12
CA GLY A 533 46.86 -42.21 -1.57
C GLY A 533 47.18 -40.80 -1.07
N PHE A 534 46.21 -39.88 -1.03
CA PHE A 534 46.40 -38.50 -0.56
C PHE A 534 46.11 -38.31 0.94
N GLY A 535 46.15 -39.37 1.74
CA GLY A 535 45.82 -39.33 3.17
C GLY A 535 46.65 -38.33 4.01
N GLU A 536 47.88 -38.04 3.58
CA GLU A 536 48.78 -37.08 4.25
C GLU A 536 48.58 -35.62 3.78
N ALA A 537 47.65 -35.36 2.87
CA ALA A 537 47.32 -33.99 2.48
C ALA A 537 46.76 -33.23 3.69
N ALA A 538 47.40 -32.11 4.03
CA ALA A 538 47.04 -31.31 5.20
C ALA A 538 46.13 -30.12 4.84
N MET A 539 45.14 -29.86 5.69
CA MET A 539 44.30 -28.66 5.60
C MET A 539 45.05 -27.39 6.04
N PHE A 540 44.49 -26.23 5.71
CA PHE A 540 44.97 -24.91 6.15
C PHE A 540 46.40 -24.57 5.74
N GLN A 541 46.82 -25.04 4.56
CA GLN A 541 48.07 -24.61 3.95
C GLN A 541 48.07 -23.10 3.68
N GLY A 542 49.21 -22.46 3.87
CA GLY A 542 49.36 -21.00 3.77
C GLY A 542 48.89 -20.21 5.00
N LEU A 543 48.17 -20.83 5.94
CA LEU A 543 47.81 -20.17 7.20
C LEU A 543 48.88 -20.37 8.27
N GLU A 544 49.28 -19.27 8.91
CA GLU A 544 50.19 -19.29 10.04
C GLU A 544 49.43 -19.55 11.35
N LYS A 545 50.08 -20.24 12.30
CA LYS A 545 49.59 -20.46 13.68
C LYS A 545 48.25 -21.22 13.79
N VAL A 546 47.86 -21.95 12.75
CA VAL A 546 46.70 -22.86 12.76
C VAL A 546 47.19 -24.31 12.68
N PRO A 547 46.64 -25.26 13.49
CA PRO A 547 46.90 -26.68 13.32
C PRO A 547 46.58 -27.12 11.89
N LYS A 548 47.41 -27.99 11.31
CA LYS A 548 47.26 -28.46 9.91
C LYS A 548 46.95 -29.94 9.88
N PRO A 549 45.72 -30.35 10.24
CA PRO A 549 45.38 -31.75 10.30
C PRO A 549 45.41 -32.38 8.90
N THR A 550 45.90 -33.61 8.80
CA THR A 550 45.84 -34.38 7.56
C THR A 550 44.48 -35.02 7.34
N ILE A 551 44.20 -35.46 6.10
CA ILE A 551 43.00 -36.26 5.80
C ILE A 551 42.92 -37.48 6.73
N ASN A 552 44.04 -38.18 6.95
CA ASN A 552 44.13 -39.32 7.85
C ASN A 552 43.71 -38.96 9.29
N GLU A 553 44.22 -37.86 9.83
CA GLU A 553 43.89 -37.41 11.18
C GLU A 553 42.42 -37.00 11.32
N ILE A 554 41.84 -36.33 10.32
CA ILE A 554 40.43 -35.94 10.31
C ILE A 554 39.53 -37.17 10.28
N LEU A 555 39.85 -38.14 9.42
CA LEU A 555 39.08 -39.38 9.29
C LEU A 555 39.20 -40.26 10.55
N ALA A 556 40.35 -40.26 11.22
CA ALA A 556 40.57 -40.99 12.47
C ALA A 556 39.91 -40.34 13.70
N ASN A 557 39.51 -39.06 13.63
CA ASN A 557 38.88 -38.37 14.75
C ASN A 557 37.41 -38.77 14.93
N GLU A 558 37.15 -39.75 15.81
CA GLU A 558 35.81 -40.26 16.10
C GLU A 558 34.86 -39.20 16.68
N GLY A 559 35.38 -38.30 17.53
CA GLY A 559 34.59 -37.24 18.15
C GLY A 559 34.06 -36.26 17.11
N LEU A 560 34.93 -35.83 16.19
CA LEU A 560 34.56 -34.96 15.08
C LEU A 560 33.56 -35.66 14.14
N ARG A 561 33.75 -36.94 13.86
CA ARG A 561 32.81 -37.73 13.04
C ARG A 561 31.44 -37.82 13.69
N LYS A 562 31.38 -38.12 15.00
CA LYS A 562 30.11 -38.18 15.75
C LYS A 562 29.38 -36.83 15.74
N PHE A 563 30.11 -35.73 15.89
CA PHE A 563 29.54 -34.39 15.80
C PHE A 563 28.97 -34.11 14.40
N ASN A 564 29.72 -34.38 13.34
CA ASN A 564 29.27 -34.17 11.96
C ASN A 564 28.09 -35.08 11.55
N ASN A 565 28.03 -36.30 12.10
CA ASN A 565 26.86 -37.17 11.93
C ASN A 565 25.61 -36.65 12.63
N TYR A 566 25.74 -35.83 13.68
CA TYR A 566 24.60 -35.17 14.32
C TYR A 566 24.15 -33.92 13.54
N VAL A 567 25.10 -33.21 12.93
CA VAL A 567 24.83 -32.06 12.07
C VAL A 567 24.11 -32.48 10.78
N GLN A 568 24.51 -33.62 10.20
CA GLN A 568 23.93 -34.18 8.99
C GLN A 568 22.55 -34.78 9.23
#